data_AF-A0AAN9VS42-F1
#
_entry.id   AF-A0AAN9VS42-F1
#
_cell.length_a   1.000
_cell.length_b   1.000
_cell.length_c   1.000
_cell.angle_alpha   90.00
_cell.angle_beta   90.00
_cell.angle_gamma   90.00
#
_symmetry.space_group_name_H-M   'P 1'
#
loop_
_entity.id
_entity.type
_entity.pdbx_description
1 polymer ?
#
loop_
_entity_poly.entity_id
_entity_poly.type
_entity_poly.pdbx_seq_one_letter_code
_entity_poly.pdbx_strand_id
1 'polypeptide(L)'
;MWASVIPGAHWGPTKGSFVCKRHLADSDVFRLHPYNLEDGTVKQIPLAHLRLRDNAVSSTFNGAASYLLKVAPTPESDPAERRQDVDNNQDKRNEFLKSDIICDYEDFVGNMKAKFDNVQ
;
A
#
# COMPACT_ATOMS: atom_id res chain seq x y z
N MET A 1 19.38 9.00 2.99
CA MET A 1 18.50 10.02 3.60
C MET A 1 17.03 9.76 3.28
N TRP A 2 16.60 9.62 2.02
CA TRP A 2 15.19 9.30 1.69
C TRP A 2 14.68 7.99 2.29
N ALA A 3 15.45 6.90 2.21
CA ALA A 3 15.05 5.58 2.74
C ALA A 3 14.81 5.54 4.24
N SER A 4 15.36 6.47 5.02
CA SER A 4 15.11 6.54 6.47
C SER A 4 13.85 7.33 6.83
N VAL A 5 13.27 8.09 5.89
CA VAL A 5 12.09 8.93 6.14
C VAL A 5 10.82 8.33 5.56
N ILE A 6 10.95 7.47 4.54
CA ILE A 6 9.80 6.74 3.99
C ILE A 6 9.51 5.54 4.89
N PRO A 7 8.31 5.47 5.50
CA PRO A 7 7.93 4.36 6.35
C PRO A 7 7.71 3.09 5.51
N GLY A 8 8.35 2.00 5.92
CA GLY A 8 8.14 0.67 5.35
C GLY A 8 9.22 -0.30 5.82
N ALA A 9 8.82 -1.48 6.29
CA ALA A 9 9.77 -2.53 6.63
C ALA A 9 10.52 -2.96 5.36
N HIS A 10 11.85 -2.82 5.36
CA HIS A 10 12.74 -3.15 4.23
C HIS A 10 12.49 -2.33 2.94
N TRP A 11 11.90 -1.14 3.04
CA TRP A 11 11.73 -0.29 1.87
C TRP A 11 13.08 0.25 1.37
N GLY A 12 13.31 0.10 0.06
CA GLY A 12 14.45 0.68 -0.64
C GLY A 12 13.98 1.32 -1.95
N PRO A 13 14.53 2.49 -2.34
CA PRO A 13 14.15 3.13 -3.59
C PRO A 13 14.55 2.25 -4.78
N THR A 14 13.61 2.01 -5.68
CA THR A 14 13.82 1.38 -6.99
C THR A 14 13.74 2.43 -8.10
N LYS A 15 14.10 2.05 -9.34
CA LYS A 15 13.95 2.95 -10.52
C LYS A 15 12.50 3.39 -10.76
N GLY A 16 11.52 2.64 -10.28
CA GLY A 16 10.09 2.96 -10.37
C GLY A 16 9.52 3.64 -9.12
N SER A 17 10.37 4.00 -8.16
CA SER A 17 9.92 4.66 -6.94
C SER A 17 9.74 6.16 -7.17
N PHE A 18 8.55 6.67 -6.89
CA PHE A 18 8.22 8.09 -7.01
C PHE A 18 7.58 8.58 -5.73
N VAL A 19 7.75 9.87 -5.43
CA VAL A 19 7.13 10.53 -4.26
C VAL A 19 6.28 11.69 -4.75
N CYS A 20 5.04 11.75 -4.29
CA CYS A 20 4.13 12.84 -4.65
C CYS A 20 4.61 14.17 -4.04
N LYS A 21 4.44 15.28 -4.77
CA LYS A 21 4.81 16.64 -4.34
C LYS A 21 4.33 17.00 -2.93
N ARG A 22 3.17 16.50 -2.48
CA ARG A 22 2.61 16.78 -1.16
C ARG A 22 3.54 16.39 0.01
N HIS A 23 4.43 15.43 -0.20
CA HIS A 23 5.39 14.99 0.80
C HIS A 23 6.68 15.84 0.83
N LEU A 24 6.76 16.88 -0.01
CA LEU A 24 7.91 17.76 -0.14
C LEU A 24 7.55 19.14 0.35
N ALA A 25 8.50 19.81 1.00
CA ALA A 25 8.36 21.23 1.31
C ALA A 25 8.40 22.05 0.01
N ASP A 26 7.59 23.11 -0.07
CA ASP A 26 7.61 24.01 -1.23
C ASP A 26 8.99 24.68 -1.43
N SER A 27 9.77 24.84 -0.35
CA SER A 27 11.15 25.33 -0.39
C SER A 27 12.11 24.41 -1.15
N ASP A 28 11.79 23.13 -1.24
CA ASP A 28 12.66 22.12 -1.84
C ASP A 28 12.40 21.90 -3.33
N VAL A 29 11.42 22.62 -3.87
CA VAL A 29 10.97 22.50 -5.26
C VAL A 29 11.29 23.77 -6.03
N PHE A 30 12.15 23.66 -7.04
CA PHE A 30 12.39 24.71 -8.02
C PHE A 30 11.23 24.79 -9.02
N ARG A 31 10.64 25.98 -9.09
CA ARG A 31 9.64 26.36 -10.10
C ARG A 31 10.23 27.21 -11.21
N LEU A 32 11.37 27.83 -10.93
CA LEU A 32 12.03 28.81 -11.79
C LEU A 32 13.48 28.38 -12.03
N HIS A 33 13.95 28.54 -13.26
CA HIS A 33 15.35 28.34 -13.62
C HIS A 33 16.05 29.69 -13.77
N PRO A 34 17.15 29.94 -13.04
CA PRO A 34 17.95 31.13 -13.26
C PRO A 34 18.75 30.99 -14.57
N TYR A 35 18.83 32.05 -15.35
CA TYR A 35 19.72 32.16 -16.50
C TYR A 35 20.38 33.55 -16.51
N ASN A 36 21.60 33.60 -17.03
CA ASN A 36 22.37 34.84 -17.12
C ASN A 36 22.18 35.47 -18.49
N LEU A 37 21.95 36.77 -18.50
CA LEU A 37 22.02 37.60 -19.69
C LEU A 37 23.47 38.04 -19.94
N GLU A 38 23.75 38.48 -21.16
CA GLU A 38 25.08 38.98 -21.56
C GLU A 38 25.51 40.22 -20.76
N ASP A 39 24.55 40.96 -20.19
CA ASP A 39 24.78 42.11 -19.30
C ASP A 39 25.10 41.70 -17.85
N GLY A 40 25.17 40.40 -17.54
CA GLY A 40 25.42 39.87 -16.20
C GLY A 40 24.18 39.81 -15.30
N THR A 41 23.01 40.23 -15.78
CA THR A 41 21.75 40.15 -15.02
C THR A 41 21.23 38.72 -14.98
N VAL A 42 20.84 38.26 -13.79
CA VAL A 42 20.18 36.96 -13.62
C VAL A 42 18.68 37.13 -13.76
N LYS A 43 18.06 36.46 -14.74
CA LYS A 43 16.62 36.36 -14.89
C LYS A 43 16.12 34.96 -14.57
N GLN A 44 14.83 34.85 -14.32
CA GLN A 44 14.17 33.60 -13.95
C GLN A 44 13.10 33.25 -14.97
N ILE A 45 13.12 32.02 -15.47
CA ILE A 45 12.09 31.48 -16.37
C ILE A 45 11.32 30.34 -15.68
N PRO A 46 9.99 30.24 -15.85
CA PRO A 46 9.23 29.11 -15.35
C PRO A 46 9.67 27.79 -15.98
N LEU A 47 9.87 26.78 -15.13
CA LEU A 47 10.14 25.43 -15.59
C LEU A 47 8.83 24.73 -16.00
N ALA A 48 8.86 24.03 -17.14
CA ALA A 48 7.75 23.16 -17.57
C ALA A 48 7.54 21.98 -16.61
N HIS A 49 8.63 21.50 -15.99
CA HIS A 49 8.62 20.45 -14.98
C HIS A 49 9.35 20.90 -13.72
N LEU A 50 8.71 20.66 -12.58
CA LEU A 50 9.28 20.96 -11.28
C LEU A 50 10.58 20.16 -11.07
N ARG A 51 11.60 20.81 -10.52
CA ARG A 51 12.86 20.17 -10.14
C ARG A 51 13.02 20.18 -8.63
N LEU A 52 13.63 19.14 -8.07
CA LEU A 52 13.97 19.10 -6.66
C LEU A 52 15.35 19.71 -6.42
N ARG A 53 15.56 20.25 -5.23
CA ARG A 53 16.92 20.54 -4.72
C ARG A 53 17.67 19.23 -4.49
N ASP A 54 18.99 19.26 -4.67
CA ASP A 54 19.84 18.06 -4.49
C ASP A 54 19.75 17.49 -3.07
N ASN A 55 19.55 18.37 -2.08
CA ASN A 55 19.39 18.00 -0.67
C ASN A 55 17.92 17.94 -0.22
N ALA A 56 16.96 17.95 -1.15
CA ALA A 56 15.55 17.82 -0.82
C ALA A 56 15.32 16.48 -0.10
N VAL A 57 14.52 16.50 0.96
CA VAL A 57 14.09 15.32 1.69
C VAL A 57 12.58 15.40 1.88
N SER A 58 11.90 14.25 1.91
CA SER A 58 10.48 14.23 2.29
C SER A 58 10.29 14.86 3.66
N SER A 59 9.43 15.87 3.75
CA SER A 59 9.18 16.59 4.99
C SER A 59 8.21 15.85 5.90
N THR A 60 7.33 15.01 5.35
CA THR A 60 6.27 14.36 6.13
C THR A 60 5.73 13.08 5.50
N PHE A 61 5.92 11.99 6.24
CA PHE A 61 5.06 10.80 6.20
C PHE A 61 4.33 10.67 7.54
N ASN A 62 3.63 11.72 7.98
CA ASN A 62 2.86 11.67 9.21
C ASN A 62 1.68 10.69 9.06
N GLY A 63 1.56 9.75 10.00
CA GLY A 63 0.41 8.84 10.07
C GLY A 63 0.43 7.69 9.06
N ALA A 64 1.61 7.19 8.68
CA ALA A 64 1.69 5.96 7.90
C ALA A 64 0.92 4.84 8.62
N ALA A 65 -0.05 4.27 7.92
CA ALA A 65 -0.94 3.30 8.51
C ALA A 65 -0.14 2.09 9.02
N SER A 66 -0.48 1.59 10.20
CA SER A 66 0.29 0.55 10.90
C SER A 66 0.46 -0.73 10.07
N TYR A 67 -0.45 -1.01 9.14
CA TYR A 67 -0.34 -2.16 8.22
C TYR A 67 0.75 -2.00 7.15
N LEU A 68 1.14 -0.76 6.81
CA LEU A 68 2.27 -0.47 5.89
C LEU A 68 3.62 -0.54 6.60
N LEU A 69 3.61 -0.42 7.93
CA LEU A 69 4.79 -0.52 8.78
C LEU A 69 5.11 -1.96 9.20
N LYS A 70 4.13 -2.86 9.11
CA LYS A 70 4.31 -4.27 9.45
C LYS A 70 5.13 -4.96 8.37
N VAL A 71 5.96 -5.89 8.84
CA VAL A 71 6.88 -6.72 8.05
C VAL A 71 6.17 -7.35 6.86
N ALA A 72 6.94 -7.51 5.78
CA ALA A 72 6.55 -8.05 4.48
C ALA A 72 5.46 -9.12 4.55
N PRO A 73 4.54 -9.15 3.56
CA PRO A 73 3.60 -10.25 3.44
C PRO A 73 4.35 -11.57 3.59
N THR A 74 3.78 -12.49 4.37
CA THR A 74 4.28 -13.87 4.47
C THR A 74 4.59 -14.35 3.06
N PRO A 75 5.79 -14.93 2.82
CA PRO A 75 6.14 -15.47 1.52
C PRO A 75 4.97 -16.29 0.99
N GLU A 76 4.60 -16.10 -0.28
CA GLU A 76 3.59 -16.97 -0.87
C GLU A 76 4.04 -18.41 -0.67
N SER A 77 3.25 -19.19 0.06
CA SER A 77 3.56 -20.59 0.29
C SER A 77 3.61 -21.30 -1.06
N ASP A 78 4.56 -22.24 -1.17
CA ASP A 78 4.80 -22.97 -2.39
C ASP A 78 3.48 -23.57 -2.93
N PRO A 79 3.22 -23.52 -4.25
CA PRO A 79 2.00 -24.06 -4.81
C PRO A 79 1.75 -25.54 -4.46
N ALA A 80 2.76 -26.35 -4.19
CA ALA A 80 2.55 -27.73 -3.74
C ALA A 80 2.11 -27.77 -2.27
N GLU A 81 2.71 -26.97 -1.38
CA GLU A 81 2.26 -26.84 0.01
C GLU A 81 0.81 -26.35 0.12
N ARG A 82 0.43 -25.33 -0.67
CA ARG A 82 -0.96 -24.85 -0.70
C ARG A 82 -1.95 -25.91 -1.18
N ARG A 83 -1.56 -26.71 -2.18
CA ARG A 83 -2.40 -27.81 -2.68
C ARG A 83 -2.54 -28.90 -1.62
N GLN A 84 -1.44 -29.25 -0.96
CA GLN A 84 -1.45 -30.24 0.10
C GLN A 84 -2.29 -29.79 1.30
N ASP A 85 -2.28 -28.51 1.67
CA ASP A 85 -3.13 -27.98 2.73
C ASP A 85 -4.63 -28.07 2.38
N VAL A 86 -4.99 -27.81 1.12
CA VAL A 86 -6.37 -27.97 0.64
C VAL A 86 -6.82 -29.44 0.68
N ASP A 87 -5.94 -30.37 0.32
CA ASP A 87 -6.22 -31.80 0.35
C ASP A 87 -6.24 -32.34 1.80
N ASN A 88 -5.35 -31.86 2.67
CA ASN A 88 -5.30 -32.23 4.08
C ASN A 88 -6.51 -31.69 4.87
N ASN A 89 -7.08 -30.55 4.45
CA ASN A 89 -8.29 -29.99 5.06
C ASN A 89 -9.58 -30.37 4.31
N GLN A 90 -9.56 -31.45 3.53
CA GLN A 90 -10.71 -31.89 2.75
C GLN A 90 -11.95 -32.16 3.61
N ASP A 91 -11.78 -32.64 4.85
CA ASP A 91 -12.89 -32.85 5.78
C ASP A 91 -13.56 -31.53 6.20
N LYS A 92 -12.77 -30.51 6.54
CA LYS A 92 -13.28 -29.17 6.87
C LYS A 92 -13.97 -28.52 5.66
N ARG A 93 -13.45 -28.77 4.45
CA ARG A 93 -14.06 -28.30 3.21
C ARG A 93 -15.42 -28.97 2.99
N ASN A 94 -15.50 -30.28 3.20
CA ASN A 94 -16.76 -31.02 3.08
C ASN A 94 -17.78 -30.60 4.15
N GLU A 95 -17.32 -30.31 5.37
CA GLU A 95 -18.15 -29.78 6.44
C GLU A 95 -18.71 -28.38 6.08
N PHE A 96 -17.85 -27.48 5.59
CA PHE A 96 -18.28 -26.17 5.11
C PHE A 96 -19.31 -26.29 3.98
N LEU A 97 -19.03 -27.12 2.97
CA LEU A 97 -19.94 -27.33 1.84
C LEU A 97 -21.28 -27.91 2.28
N LYS A 98 -21.31 -28.80 3.28
CA LYS A 98 -22.56 -29.31 3.85
C LYS A 98 -23.33 -28.23 4.61
N SER A 99 -22.63 -27.33 5.31
CA SER A 99 -23.23 -26.24 6.07
C SER A 99 -23.74 -25.08 5.21
N ASP A 100 -23.23 -24.96 3.97
CA ASP A 100 -23.54 -23.89 3.03
C ASP A 100 -24.61 -24.28 1.98
N ILE A 101 -25.11 -25.52 2.05
CA ILE A 101 -26.24 -25.97 1.24
C ILE A 101 -27.53 -25.58 1.93
N ILE A 102 -28.35 -24.79 1.23
CA ILE A 102 -29.75 -24.52 1.59
C ILE A 102 -30.61 -25.42 0.71
N CYS A 103 -31.18 -26.49 1.28
CA CYS A 103 -31.99 -27.43 0.52
C CYS A 103 -33.38 -26.86 0.19
N ASP A 104 -33.97 -26.07 1.09
CA ASP A 104 -35.24 -25.40 0.90
C ASP A 104 -35.39 -24.10 1.70
N TYR A 105 -36.54 -23.44 1.55
CA TYR A 105 -36.83 -22.17 2.20
C TYR A 105 -36.94 -22.27 3.73
N GLU A 106 -37.42 -23.40 4.27
CA GLU A 106 -37.55 -23.58 5.71
C GLU A 106 -36.17 -23.74 6.37
N ASP A 107 -35.27 -24.49 5.70
CA ASP A 107 -33.86 -24.62 6.07
C ASP A 107 -33.15 -23.26 6.10
N PHE A 108 -33.40 -22.41 5.10
CA PHE A 108 -32.83 -21.06 5.07
C PHE A 108 -33.24 -20.22 6.28
N VAL A 109 -34.55 -20.19 6.58
CA VAL A 109 -35.10 -19.40 7.68
C VAL A 109 -34.61 -19.92 9.03
N GLY A 110 -34.52 -21.25 9.19
CA GLY A 110 -33.96 -21.89 10.38
C GLY A 110 -32.49 -21.53 10.61
N ASN A 111 -31.67 -21.64 9.57
CA ASN A 111 -30.23 -21.30 9.64
C ASN A 111 -30.00 -19.82 9.93
N MET A 112 -30.81 -18.93 9.36
CA MET A 112 -30.71 -17.48 9.63
C MET A 112 -31.06 -17.16 11.09
N LYS A 113 -32.15 -17.71 11.62
CA LYS A 113 -32.53 -17.51 13.04
C LYS A 113 -31.44 -18.01 13.98
N ALA A 114 -30.94 -19.23 13.77
CA ALA A 114 -29.86 -19.79 14.58
C ALA A 114 -28.57 -18.95 14.55
N LYS A 115 -28.23 -18.34 13.41
CA LYS A 115 -27.08 -17.42 13.31
C LYS A 115 -27.30 -16.11 14.04
N PHE A 116 -28.53 -15.57 14.06
CA PHE A 116 -28.83 -14.35 14.80
C PHE A 116 -28.87 -14.58 16.32
N ASP A 117 -29.34 -15.74 16.77
CA ASP A 117 -29.44 -16.06 18.21
C ASP A 117 -28.06 -16.35 18.85
N ASN A 118 -27.07 -16.80 18.08
CA ASN A 118 -25.70 -17.09 18.56
C ASN A 118 -24.75 -15.88 18.56
N VAL A 119 -25.24 -14.67 18.24
CA VAL A 119 -24.45 -13.42 18.19
C VAL A 119 -24.70 -12.52 19.41
N GLN A 120 -25.34 -13.04 20.47
CA GLN A 120 -25.41 -12.43 21.81
C GLN A 120 -24.30 -12.93 22.74
#